data_AF-A0A6J0MPG1-F1
#
_entry.id   AF-A0A6J0MPG1-F1
#
_cell.length_a   1.000
_cell.length_b   1.000
_cell.length_c   1.000
_cell.angle_alpha   90.00
_cell.angle_beta   90.00
_cell.angle_gamma   90.00
#
_symmetry.space_group_name_H-M   'P 1'
#
loop_
_entity.id
_entity.type
_entity.pdbx_description
1 polymer ?
#
loop_
_entity_poly.entity_id
_entity_poly.type
_entity_poly.pdbx_seq_one_letter_code
_entity_poly.pdbx_strand_id
1 'polypeptide(L)'
;MEIEEKHNPNSHERLRPRDTPKSWSELPLDLLISVFTRLSFANFQRAKSVCSSWHSASRQCVPKNHQIHWLVLFPEDNNNPCTLFNPEEKDKRYRTKDLGLEFAESFCIETYRSWLLMSNRMHNLYIVNLFTHERIDLPPVEAQHGVTKIERTLDDDVFRITSHNGKEYKGIRRRSPVLWIDEETREYVVLWELRGLCVVYSRKGDTSWNQIPDTSSCCDMVYKDSKLYFLSLFGQFRIFEFSSREFPQETFQCGVAVERFRLGIQLRQRSNSWSIVATKLVVTATGEVLKVEKLWKSRSETWSFRVFKFYSSGFLKKHNRIYSLGDESMLLDQGITVLANDTDGFIKNSVYFSDTHGKDVHGIFLFNLETQKTELLHKYDCSSVQFSRARWFLPSFRQA
;
A
#
# COMPACT_ATOMS: atom_id res chain seq x y z
N MET A 1 38.95 -67.10 62.83
CA MET A 1 39.64 -66.83 61.56
C MET A 1 38.83 -65.75 60.88
N GLU A 2 39.29 -64.50 60.99
CA GLU A 2 38.71 -63.38 60.24
C GLU A 2 38.88 -63.63 58.74
N ILE A 3 37.92 -63.15 57.94
CA ILE A 3 38.14 -62.27 56.78
C ILE A 3 36.81 -61.57 56.49
N GLU A 4 36.85 -60.24 56.55
CA GLU A 4 35.83 -59.32 56.03
C GLU A 4 35.75 -59.41 54.51
N GLU A 5 34.56 -59.22 53.92
CA GLU A 5 34.47 -58.59 52.60
C GLU A 5 33.23 -57.67 52.48
N LYS A 6 33.50 -56.40 52.79
CA LYS A 6 33.03 -55.14 52.16
C LYS A 6 31.59 -55.07 51.63
N HIS A 7 30.77 -54.34 52.38
CA HIS A 7 29.68 -53.53 51.81
C HIS A 7 30.23 -52.59 50.72
N ASN A 8 29.65 -52.64 49.53
CA ASN A 8 29.94 -51.70 48.44
C ASN A 8 28.92 -50.55 48.50
N PRO A 9 29.30 -49.33 48.93
CA PRO A 9 28.40 -48.20 49.03
C PRO A 9 28.49 -47.41 47.72
N ASN A 10 27.95 -47.94 46.62
CA ASN A 10 27.86 -47.19 45.36
C ASN A 10 26.89 -47.82 44.35
N SER A 11 25.66 -48.09 44.78
CA SER A 11 24.53 -48.13 43.83
C SER A 11 23.81 -46.78 43.86
N HIS A 12 24.50 -45.72 43.42
CA HIS A 12 23.78 -44.66 42.75
C HIS A 12 23.23 -45.29 41.48
N GLU A 13 22.00 -45.81 41.57
CA GLU A 13 21.14 -45.95 40.40
C GLU A 13 21.29 -44.65 39.63
N ARG A 14 21.93 -44.76 38.46
CA ARG A 14 21.99 -43.69 37.50
C ARG A 14 20.54 -43.35 37.21
N LEU A 15 20.05 -42.29 37.85
CA LEU A 15 18.91 -41.53 37.34
C LEU A 15 19.25 -41.30 35.88
N ARG A 16 18.58 -42.06 35.00
CA ARG A 16 18.62 -41.80 33.57
C ARG A 16 18.37 -40.30 33.45
N PRO A 17 19.23 -39.53 32.76
CA PRO A 17 18.92 -38.14 32.49
C PRO A 17 17.53 -38.15 31.86
N ARG A 18 16.52 -37.67 32.60
CA ARG A 18 15.20 -37.40 32.06
C ARG A 18 15.44 -36.65 30.77
N ASP A 19 14.87 -37.17 29.70
CA ASP A 19 14.96 -36.65 28.35
C ASP A 19 14.87 -35.12 28.35
N THR A 20 16.02 -34.47 28.38
CA THR A 20 16.12 -33.08 27.99
C THR A 20 15.81 -33.09 26.51
N PRO A 21 14.81 -32.32 26.03
CA PRO A 21 14.52 -32.26 24.60
C PRO A 21 15.80 -31.77 23.93
N LYS A 22 16.51 -32.68 23.25
CA LYS A 22 17.83 -32.39 22.68
C LYS A 22 17.72 -31.52 21.44
N SER A 23 16.51 -31.36 20.92
CA SER A 23 16.21 -30.59 19.73
C SER A 23 15.06 -29.61 19.95
N TRP A 24 15.21 -28.40 19.42
CA TRP A 24 14.15 -27.39 19.33
C TRP A 24 12.88 -27.91 18.63
N SER A 25 12.99 -28.97 17.82
CA SER A 25 11.85 -29.63 17.17
C SER A 25 10.96 -30.43 18.12
N GLU A 26 11.47 -30.79 19.30
CA GLU A 26 10.79 -31.62 20.31
C GLU A 26 10.20 -30.79 21.46
N LEU A 27 10.24 -29.45 21.35
CA LEU A 27 9.65 -28.59 22.36
C LEU A 27 8.12 -28.82 22.45
N PRO A 28 7.58 -28.88 23.68
CA PRO A 28 6.15 -28.80 23.91
C PRO A 28 5.49 -27.63 23.17
N LEU A 29 4.26 -27.86 22.71
CA LEU A 29 3.49 -26.90 21.89
C LEU A 29 3.30 -25.55 22.59
N ASP A 30 3.06 -25.55 23.89
CA ASP A 30 2.91 -24.35 24.72
C ASP A 30 4.20 -23.50 24.74
N LEU A 31 5.37 -24.14 24.80
CA LEU A 31 6.65 -23.44 24.71
C LEU A 31 6.90 -22.89 23.31
N LEU A 32 6.57 -23.64 22.25
CA LEU A 32 6.65 -23.14 20.87
C LEU A 32 5.72 -21.93 20.66
N ILE A 33 4.50 -21.98 21.17
CA ILE A 33 3.57 -20.85 21.14
C ILE A 33 4.16 -19.65 21.89
N SER A 34 4.74 -19.87 23.08
CA SER A 34 5.41 -18.81 23.85
C SER A 34 6.56 -18.16 23.08
N VAL A 35 7.33 -18.93 22.32
CA VAL A 35 8.36 -18.40 21.42
C VAL A 35 7.71 -17.57 20.31
N PHE A 36 6.75 -18.13 19.57
CA PHE A 36 6.09 -17.46 18.46
C PHE A 36 5.45 -16.12 18.82
N THR A 37 4.81 -16.03 19.99
CA THR A 37 4.18 -14.78 20.49
C THR A 37 5.17 -13.65 20.79
N ARG A 38 6.47 -13.96 20.85
CA ARG A 38 7.55 -12.98 21.08
C ARG A 38 8.33 -12.63 19.82
N LEU A 39 8.12 -13.36 18.73
CA LEU A 39 8.83 -13.09 17.48
C LEU A 39 8.21 -11.88 16.77
N SER A 40 9.07 -11.05 16.17
CA SER A 40 8.63 -10.08 15.15
C SER A 40 7.98 -10.82 13.99
N PHE A 41 7.16 -10.12 13.20
CA PHE A 41 6.49 -10.70 12.05
C PHE A 41 7.47 -11.43 11.10
N ALA A 42 8.62 -10.82 10.78
CA ALA A 42 9.62 -11.42 9.90
C ALA A 42 10.22 -12.71 10.48
N ASN A 43 10.57 -12.69 11.78
CA ASN A 43 11.13 -13.85 12.45
C ASN A 43 10.10 -14.97 12.63
N PHE A 44 8.82 -14.63 12.85
CA PHE A 44 7.72 -15.58 12.88
C PHE A 44 7.64 -16.36 11.56
N GLN A 45 7.72 -15.67 10.41
CA GLN A 45 7.69 -16.31 9.09
C GLN A 45 8.89 -17.24 8.84
N ARG A 46 10.08 -16.87 9.34
CA ARG A 46 11.26 -17.75 9.27
C ARG A 46 11.10 -18.97 10.17
N ALA A 47 10.68 -18.74 11.42
CA ALA A 47 10.50 -19.76 12.44
C ALA A 47 9.51 -20.85 12.01
N LYS A 48 8.37 -20.49 11.41
CA LYS A 48 7.40 -21.48 10.92
C LYS A 48 7.95 -22.36 9.78
N SER A 49 9.04 -21.95 9.14
CA SER A 49 9.64 -22.64 7.99
C SER A 49 10.79 -23.59 8.39
N VAL A 50 11.09 -23.70 9.70
CA VAL A 50 12.22 -24.49 10.21
C VAL A 50 11.96 -26.00 10.16
N CYS A 51 10.80 -26.45 10.63
CA CYS A 51 10.40 -27.86 10.62
C CYS A 51 8.87 -28.00 10.75
N SER A 52 8.34 -29.21 10.51
CA SER A 52 6.90 -29.51 10.57
C SER A 52 6.27 -29.25 11.95
N SER A 53 7.01 -29.52 13.04
CA SER A 53 6.57 -29.23 14.42
C SER A 53 6.33 -27.73 14.63
N TRP A 54 7.30 -26.90 14.24
CA TRP A 54 7.19 -25.43 14.31
C TRP A 54 6.13 -24.88 13.37
N HIS A 55 6.02 -25.43 12.16
CA HIS A 55 4.97 -25.05 11.21
C HIS A 55 3.58 -25.34 11.77
N SER A 56 3.36 -26.52 12.35
CA SER A 56 2.10 -26.90 13.00
C SER A 56 1.77 -25.98 14.20
N ALA A 57 2.75 -25.72 15.07
CA ALA A 57 2.59 -24.81 16.21
C ALA A 57 2.26 -23.38 15.76
N SER A 58 2.86 -22.91 14.66
CA SER A 58 2.60 -21.56 14.12
C SER A 58 1.15 -21.34 13.70
N ARG A 59 0.45 -22.41 13.25
CA ARG A 59 -0.97 -22.35 12.87
C ARG A 59 -1.89 -22.09 14.06
N GLN A 60 -1.43 -22.38 15.28
CA GLN A 60 -2.16 -22.13 16.52
C GLN A 60 -1.82 -20.79 17.15
N CYS A 61 -0.91 -20.03 16.54
CA CYS A 61 -0.57 -18.68 16.97
C CYS A 61 -1.28 -17.66 16.09
N VAL A 62 -1.74 -16.58 16.71
CA VAL A 62 -2.05 -15.33 16.00
C VAL A 62 -0.77 -14.49 16.07
N PRO A 63 -0.04 -14.29 14.96
CA PRO A 63 1.06 -13.35 14.92
C PRO A 63 0.69 -12.01 15.56
N LYS A 64 1.60 -11.47 16.39
CA LYS A 64 1.51 -10.07 16.78
C LYS A 64 1.55 -9.24 15.49
N ASN A 65 0.54 -8.39 15.33
CA ASN A 65 0.44 -7.36 14.31
C ASN A 65 0.48 -7.83 12.84
N HIS A 66 -0.59 -8.48 12.37
CA HIS A 66 -0.86 -8.69 10.93
C HIS A 66 -1.08 -7.40 10.11
N GLN A 67 -0.88 -6.21 10.70
CA GLN A 67 -1.20 -4.91 10.09
C GLN A 67 0.04 -4.03 9.89
N ILE A 68 1.25 -4.51 10.17
CA ILE A 68 2.47 -3.72 9.96
C ILE A 68 2.67 -3.59 8.46
N HIS A 69 2.47 -2.39 7.94
CA HIS A 69 2.82 -2.12 6.56
C HIS A 69 4.34 -1.96 6.47
N TRP A 70 4.91 -2.62 5.48
CA TRP A 70 6.31 -2.54 5.14
C TRP A 70 6.48 -1.55 4.01
N LEU A 71 7.71 -1.13 3.82
CA LEU A 71 8.08 -0.27 2.73
C LEU A 71 8.83 -1.05 1.67
N VAL A 72 8.43 -0.91 0.41
CA VAL A 72 9.20 -1.36 -0.75
C VAL A 72 9.89 -0.16 -1.39
N LEU A 73 11.20 -0.27 -1.57
CA LEU A 73 12.07 0.68 -2.25
C LEU A 73 12.47 0.09 -3.60
N PHE A 74 12.12 0.80 -4.67
CA PHE A 74 12.46 0.43 -6.04
C PHE A 74 13.80 1.09 -6.40
N PRO A 75 14.77 0.33 -6.92
CA PRO A 75 16.06 0.89 -7.31
C PRO A 75 15.91 1.93 -8.42
N GLU A 76 16.87 2.85 -8.55
CA GLU A 76 17.01 3.67 -9.76
C GLU A 76 17.49 2.84 -10.94
N ASP A 77 18.50 2.00 -10.71
CA ASP A 77 18.97 1.03 -11.69
C ASP A 77 18.08 -0.20 -11.64
N ASN A 78 17.26 -0.34 -12.68
CA ASN A 78 16.31 -1.42 -12.89
C ASN A 78 16.88 -2.84 -12.68
N ASN A 79 18.20 -3.04 -12.77
CA ASN A 79 18.86 -4.34 -12.60
C ASN A 79 19.03 -4.80 -11.14
N ASN A 80 18.61 -3.99 -10.15
CA ASN A 80 18.78 -4.34 -8.74
C ASN A 80 17.50 -4.93 -8.11
N PRO A 81 17.62 -5.85 -7.13
CA PRO A 81 16.46 -6.30 -6.37
C PRO A 81 15.88 -5.15 -5.55
N CYS A 82 14.56 -5.19 -5.32
CA CYS A 82 13.91 -4.23 -4.42
C CYS A 82 14.41 -4.39 -3.00
N THR A 83 14.54 -3.26 -2.29
CA THR A 83 14.85 -3.26 -0.86
C THR A 83 13.55 -3.14 -0.07
N LEU A 84 13.34 -4.00 0.92
CA LEU A 84 12.18 -3.96 1.81
C LEU A 84 12.61 -3.51 3.20
N PHE A 85 11.78 -2.67 3.82
CA PHE A 85 12.00 -2.13 5.15
C PHE A 85 10.79 -2.41 6.04
N ASN A 86 11.05 -2.95 7.22
CA ASN A 86 10.07 -3.13 8.27
C ASN A 86 10.26 -2.04 9.34
N PRO A 87 9.27 -1.17 9.60
CA PRO A 87 9.36 -0.14 10.63
C PRO A 87 9.68 -0.67 12.05
N GLU A 88 9.30 -1.91 12.36
CA GLU A 88 9.63 -2.55 13.65
C GLU A 88 11.10 -2.97 13.77
N GLU A 89 11.80 -3.13 12.63
CA GLU A 89 13.17 -3.62 12.58
C GLU A 89 14.07 -2.58 11.91
N LYS A 90 14.18 -1.41 12.54
CA LYS A 90 14.85 -0.22 12.00
C LYS A 90 16.26 -0.46 11.45
N ASP A 91 17.00 -1.42 12.00
CA ASP A 91 18.38 -1.74 11.61
C ASP A 91 18.49 -2.85 10.56
N LYS A 92 17.36 -3.45 10.15
CA LYS A 92 17.33 -4.54 9.17
C LYS A 92 16.83 -4.06 7.83
N ARG A 93 17.52 -4.51 6.78
CA ARG A 93 17.10 -4.34 5.39
C ARG A 93 16.94 -5.71 4.76
N TYR A 94 15.87 -5.86 4.00
CA TYR A 94 15.58 -7.08 3.26
C TYR A 94 15.74 -6.80 1.77
N ARG A 95 16.13 -7.81 1.01
CA ARG A 95 16.16 -7.73 -0.46
C ARG A 95 15.23 -8.78 -1.02
N THR A 96 14.50 -8.42 -2.07
CA THR A 96 13.75 -9.41 -2.85
C THR A 96 14.74 -10.32 -3.59
N LYS A 97 14.25 -11.45 -4.06
CA LYS A 97 14.94 -12.17 -5.13
C LYS A 97 14.91 -11.33 -6.41
N ASP A 98 15.73 -11.72 -7.37
CA ASP A 98 15.60 -11.21 -8.73
C ASP A 98 14.18 -11.52 -9.25
N LEU A 99 13.48 -10.47 -9.66
CA LEU A 99 12.11 -10.53 -10.20
C LEU A 99 12.10 -10.58 -11.74
N GLY A 100 13.28 -10.63 -12.36
CA GLY A 100 13.47 -10.77 -13.79
C GLY A 100 13.51 -9.43 -14.55
N LEU A 101 13.97 -9.50 -15.80
CA LEU A 101 14.18 -8.35 -16.67
C LEU A 101 12.91 -7.54 -16.92
N GLU A 102 11.76 -8.18 -17.06
CA GLU A 102 10.51 -7.45 -17.31
C GLU A 102 10.07 -6.63 -16.10
N PHE A 103 10.29 -7.13 -14.88
CA PHE A 103 10.07 -6.36 -13.67
C PHE A 103 11.03 -5.17 -13.59
N ALA A 104 12.30 -5.42 -13.89
CA ALA A 104 13.32 -4.39 -14.00
C ALA A 104 12.88 -3.27 -14.95
N GLU A 105 12.41 -3.60 -16.15
CA GLU A 105 11.99 -2.60 -17.14
C GLU A 105 10.62 -1.96 -16.88
N SER A 106 9.95 -2.35 -15.80
CA SER A 106 8.62 -1.87 -15.42
C SER A 106 8.68 -0.97 -14.19
N PHE A 107 7.64 -0.15 -14.01
CA PHE A 107 7.50 0.70 -12.84
C PHE A 107 6.23 0.38 -12.06
N CYS A 108 6.34 0.37 -10.73
CA CYS A 108 5.21 0.17 -9.83
C CYS A 108 4.32 1.41 -9.77
N ILE A 109 3.04 1.22 -10.11
CA ILE A 109 2.04 2.28 -10.15
C ILE A 109 1.09 2.22 -8.95
N GLU A 110 0.85 1.04 -8.39
CA GLU A 110 0.10 0.91 -7.14
C GLU A 110 0.47 -0.35 -6.36
N THR A 111 0.17 -0.37 -5.07
CA THR A 111 0.41 -1.48 -4.15
C THR A 111 -0.86 -1.85 -3.41
N TYR A 112 -1.16 -3.14 -3.31
CA TYR A 112 -2.23 -3.66 -2.45
C TYR A 112 -1.75 -4.94 -1.80
N ARG A 113 -1.65 -4.95 -0.47
CA ARG A 113 -1.03 -6.07 0.27
C ARG A 113 0.35 -6.41 -0.32
N SER A 114 0.65 -7.68 -0.61
CA SER A 114 1.89 -8.10 -1.28
C SER A 114 1.87 -7.96 -2.81
N TRP A 115 0.84 -7.37 -3.38
CA TRP A 115 0.66 -7.25 -4.83
C TRP A 115 1.02 -5.87 -5.33
N LEU A 116 1.72 -5.85 -6.46
CA LEU A 116 2.16 -4.65 -7.16
C LEU A 116 1.43 -4.56 -8.50
N LEU A 117 0.81 -3.41 -8.77
CA LEU A 117 0.35 -3.04 -10.10
C LEU A 117 1.52 -2.41 -10.85
N MET A 118 1.99 -3.09 -11.90
CA MET A 118 3.17 -2.74 -12.66
C MET A 118 2.79 -2.28 -14.06
N SER A 119 3.54 -1.31 -14.60
CA SER A 119 3.50 -0.96 -16.02
C SER A 119 4.86 -1.12 -16.64
N ASN A 120 4.91 -1.80 -17.77
CA ASN A 120 6.11 -1.83 -18.60
C ASN A 120 6.24 -0.55 -19.46
N ARG A 121 7.33 -0.46 -20.22
CA ARG A 121 7.61 0.65 -21.16
C ARG A 121 6.52 0.81 -22.22
N MET A 122 5.95 -0.30 -22.67
CA MET A 122 4.89 -0.37 -23.67
C MET A 122 3.49 -0.02 -23.10
N HIS A 123 3.43 0.49 -21.87
CA HIS A 123 2.21 0.81 -21.13
C HIS A 123 1.27 -0.37 -20.85
N ASN A 124 1.69 -1.60 -21.13
CA ASN A 124 0.95 -2.80 -20.72
C ASN A 124 1.04 -2.95 -19.21
N LEU A 125 -0.02 -3.52 -18.65
CA LEU A 125 -0.22 -3.58 -17.23
C LEU A 125 -0.36 -5.01 -16.77
N TYR A 126 0.20 -5.29 -15.61
CA TYR A 126 0.13 -6.58 -14.98
C TYR A 126 0.20 -6.41 -13.47
N ILE A 127 -0.33 -7.40 -12.76
CA ILE A 127 -0.24 -7.49 -11.31
C ILE A 127 0.79 -8.58 -10.99
N VAL A 128 1.70 -8.30 -10.07
CA VAL A 128 2.68 -9.30 -9.60
C VAL A 128 2.73 -9.33 -8.08
N ASN A 129 2.80 -10.53 -7.52
CA ASN A 129 3.01 -10.70 -6.09
C ASN A 129 4.51 -10.66 -5.76
N LEU A 130 4.89 -9.80 -4.84
CA LEU A 130 6.27 -9.52 -4.47
C LEU A 130 7.03 -10.74 -3.92
N PHE A 131 6.34 -11.68 -3.29
CA PHE A 131 6.98 -12.82 -2.60
C PHE A 131 6.82 -14.14 -3.35
N THR A 132 5.67 -14.35 -3.98
CA THR A 132 5.35 -15.60 -4.69
C THR A 132 5.70 -15.53 -6.18
N HIS A 133 5.94 -14.33 -6.71
CA HIS A 133 6.19 -14.05 -8.13
C HIS A 133 5.02 -14.45 -9.05
N GLU A 134 3.85 -14.75 -8.46
CA GLU A 134 2.63 -14.98 -9.22
C GLU A 134 2.28 -13.71 -10.00
N ARG A 135 1.92 -13.90 -11.27
CA ARG A 135 1.64 -12.83 -12.21
C ARG A 135 0.25 -12.98 -12.80
N ILE A 136 -0.42 -11.86 -12.96
CA ILE A 136 -1.72 -11.73 -13.64
C ILE A 136 -1.56 -10.64 -14.70
N ASP A 137 -1.62 -11.02 -15.97
CA ASP A 137 -1.63 -10.06 -17.07
C ASP A 137 -3.01 -9.40 -17.19
N LEU A 138 -3.03 -8.08 -17.30
CA LEU A 138 -4.26 -7.31 -17.46
C LEU A 138 -4.54 -7.07 -18.95
N PRO A 139 -5.78 -6.72 -19.32
CA PRO A 139 -6.12 -6.43 -20.72
C PRO A 139 -5.22 -5.34 -21.33
N PRO A 140 -4.91 -5.44 -22.64
CA PRO A 140 -4.22 -4.36 -23.35
C PRO A 140 -4.94 -3.03 -23.17
N VAL A 141 -4.19 -1.94 -23.08
CA VAL A 141 -4.79 -0.62 -22.83
C VAL A 141 -5.66 -0.16 -24.01
N GLU A 142 -5.44 -0.70 -25.20
CA GLU A 142 -6.21 -0.45 -26.41
C GLU A 142 -7.58 -1.14 -26.38
N ALA A 143 -7.72 -2.23 -25.61
CA ALA A 143 -8.95 -2.98 -25.48
C ALA A 143 -9.94 -2.23 -24.57
N GLN A 144 -10.58 -1.18 -25.09
CA GLN A 144 -11.56 -0.38 -24.38
C GLN A 144 -12.99 -0.83 -24.69
N HIS A 145 -13.78 -1.02 -23.65
CA HIS A 145 -15.22 -1.23 -23.69
C HIS A 145 -15.92 0.01 -23.14
N GLY A 146 -16.24 0.92 -24.06
CA GLY A 146 -16.79 2.24 -23.74
C GLY A 146 -16.77 3.17 -24.94
N VAL A 147 -17.08 4.45 -24.69
CA VAL A 147 -17.13 5.47 -25.74
C VAL A 147 -15.73 6.04 -26.04
N THR A 148 -14.83 5.99 -25.06
CA THR A 148 -13.45 6.44 -25.24
C THR A 148 -12.63 5.33 -25.86
N LYS A 149 -11.99 5.60 -27.01
CA LYS A 149 -11.15 4.63 -27.71
C LYS A 149 -9.67 4.98 -27.54
N ILE A 150 -8.84 3.95 -27.50
CA ILE A 150 -7.38 4.07 -27.44
C ILE A 150 -6.79 3.26 -28.58
N GLU A 151 -5.96 3.90 -29.39
CA GLU A 151 -5.25 3.29 -30.50
C GLU A 151 -3.75 3.52 -30.33
N ARG A 152 -2.95 2.48 -30.52
CA ARG A 152 -1.49 2.61 -30.60
C ARG A 152 -1.12 3.05 -32.01
N THR A 153 -0.31 4.09 -32.16
CA THR A 153 0.15 4.53 -33.48
C THR A 153 1.31 3.66 -33.98
N LEU A 154 1.62 3.74 -35.28
CA LEU A 154 2.76 3.03 -35.90
C LEU A 154 4.13 3.46 -35.35
N ASP A 155 4.18 4.60 -34.66
CA ASP A 155 5.30 4.98 -33.79
C ASP A 155 4.99 4.39 -32.41
N ASP A 156 5.69 3.30 -32.05
CA ASP A 156 5.32 2.32 -31.01
C ASP A 156 5.12 2.90 -29.59
N ASP A 157 5.44 4.18 -29.37
CA ASP A 157 5.35 4.88 -28.10
C ASP A 157 4.24 5.95 -28.01
N VAL A 158 3.46 6.17 -29.08
CA VAL A 158 2.41 7.21 -29.09
C VAL A 158 1.01 6.58 -29.14
N PHE A 159 0.20 6.87 -28.13
CA PHE A 159 -1.22 6.54 -28.09
C PHE A 159 -2.07 7.68 -28.68
N ARG A 160 -3.08 7.35 -29.46
CA ARG A 160 -4.17 8.24 -29.85
C ARG A 160 -5.41 7.86 -29.06
N ILE A 161 -5.98 8.84 -28.36
CA ILE A 161 -7.17 8.66 -27.55
C ILE A 161 -8.28 9.53 -28.14
N THR A 162 -9.42 8.92 -28.43
CA THR A 162 -10.59 9.61 -28.99
C THR A 162 -11.69 9.61 -27.96
N SER A 163 -12.11 10.80 -27.51
CA SER A 163 -13.20 10.96 -26.54
C SER A 163 -14.58 10.85 -27.19
N HIS A 164 -15.62 10.79 -26.35
CA HIS A 164 -17.03 10.68 -26.79
C HIS A 164 -17.50 11.79 -27.74
N ASN A 165 -16.87 12.98 -27.70
CA ASN A 165 -17.18 14.11 -28.58
C ASN A 165 -16.28 14.18 -29.83
N GLY A 166 -15.53 13.11 -30.13
CA GLY A 166 -14.64 13.03 -31.29
C GLY A 166 -13.34 13.81 -31.16
N LYS A 167 -13.04 14.40 -29.99
CA LYS A 167 -11.74 15.06 -29.77
C LYS A 167 -10.64 14.03 -29.63
N GLU A 168 -9.53 14.30 -30.30
CA GLU A 168 -8.34 13.46 -30.26
C GLU A 168 -7.27 14.02 -29.33
N TYR A 169 -6.58 13.09 -28.68
CA TYR A 169 -5.60 13.36 -27.65
C TYR A 169 -4.38 12.46 -27.88
N LYS A 170 -3.19 13.06 -27.90
CA LYS A 170 -1.92 12.31 -28.03
C LYS A 170 -1.31 11.94 -26.69
N GLY A 171 -0.81 10.71 -26.58
CA GLY A 171 -0.15 10.15 -25.40
C GLY A 171 -1.12 9.66 -24.34
N ILE A 172 -0.67 8.71 -23.51
CA ILE A 172 -1.44 8.21 -22.38
C ILE A 172 -1.02 8.91 -21.09
N ARG A 173 -2.00 9.34 -20.30
CA ARG A 173 -1.78 9.82 -18.93
C ARG A 173 -2.70 9.03 -18.01
N ARG A 174 -2.08 8.27 -17.10
CA ARG A 174 -2.76 7.58 -16.01
C ARG A 174 -2.68 8.41 -14.75
N ARG A 175 -3.80 8.52 -14.04
CA ARG A 175 -3.87 9.13 -12.71
C ARG A 175 -4.68 8.26 -11.76
N SER A 176 -4.40 8.42 -10.48
CA SER A 176 -5.15 7.79 -9.38
C SER A 176 -5.42 6.30 -9.63
N PRO A 177 -4.37 5.49 -9.89
CA PRO A 177 -4.53 4.06 -10.02
C PRO A 177 -5.07 3.48 -8.72
N VAL A 178 -5.90 2.46 -8.83
CA VAL A 178 -6.42 1.71 -7.69
C VAL A 178 -6.29 0.24 -7.99
N LEU A 179 -5.73 -0.50 -7.03
CA LEU A 179 -5.62 -1.95 -7.06
C LEU A 179 -6.31 -2.51 -5.83
N TRP A 180 -7.19 -3.49 -6.05
CA TRP A 180 -7.72 -4.35 -5.01
C TRP A 180 -7.61 -5.80 -5.48
N ILE A 181 -7.17 -6.69 -4.59
CA ILE A 181 -7.09 -8.12 -4.88
C ILE A 181 -7.39 -8.94 -3.62
N ASP A 182 -8.30 -9.89 -3.78
CA ASP A 182 -8.58 -10.92 -2.80
C ASP A 182 -7.53 -12.03 -2.91
N GLU A 183 -6.78 -12.27 -1.83
CA GLU A 183 -5.63 -13.17 -1.87
C GLU A 183 -6.02 -14.66 -1.82
N GLU A 184 -7.24 -14.96 -1.43
CA GLU A 184 -7.77 -16.33 -1.35
C GLU A 184 -8.35 -16.74 -2.71
N THR A 185 -9.25 -15.93 -3.24
CA THR A 185 -10.02 -16.21 -4.46
C THR A 185 -9.33 -15.73 -5.74
N ARG A 186 -8.29 -14.89 -5.62
CA ARG A 186 -7.64 -14.18 -6.74
C ARG A 186 -8.61 -13.29 -7.53
N GLU A 187 -9.73 -12.90 -6.93
CA GLU A 187 -10.57 -11.84 -7.48
C GLU A 187 -9.83 -10.51 -7.39
N TYR A 188 -9.88 -9.71 -8.44
CA TYR A 188 -9.23 -8.40 -8.44
C TYR A 188 -10.08 -7.36 -9.14
N VAL A 189 -9.83 -6.11 -8.79
CA VAL A 189 -10.34 -4.93 -9.48
C VAL A 189 -9.18 -3.95 -9.65
N VAL A 190 -8.94 -3.53 -10.88
CA VAL A 190 -7.97 -2.48 -11.21
C VAL A 190 -8.72 -1.32 -11.83
N LEU A 191 -8.48 -0.10 -11.35
CA LEU A 191 -9.05 1.12 -11.89
C LEU A 191 -7.97 2.18 -12.14
N TRP A 192 -8.22 3.07 -13.09
CA TRP A 192 -7.46 4.32 -13.21
C TRP A 192 -8.24 5.38 -13.99
N GLU A 193 -7.79 6.62 -13.89
CA GLU A 193 -8.25 7.70 -14.77
C GLU A 193 -7.45 7.73 -16.09
N LEU A 194 -8.19 7.91 -17.18
CA LEU A 194 -7.70 8.08 -18.54
C LEU A 194 -7.77 9.55 -18.97
N ARG A 195 -6.63 10.26 -18.95
CA ARG A 195 -6.46 11.66 -19.42
C ARG A 195 -7.51 12.68 -18.94
N GLY A 196 -8.15 12.45 -17.80
CA GLY A 196 -9.23 13.30 -17.29
C GLY A 196 -10.54 13.17 -18.07
N LEU A 197 -10.66 12.18 -18.94
CA LEU A 197 -11.86 11.92 -19.74
C LEU A 197 -12.84 11.02 -18.99
N CYS A 198 -12.35 9.92 -18.44
CA CYS A 198 -13.14 8.94 -17.70
C CYS A 198 -12.26 8.06 -16.82
N VAL A 199 -12.91 7.33 -15.92
CA VAL A 199 -12.34 6.23 -15.17
C VAL A 199 -12.66 4.92 -15.89
N VAL A 200 -11.66 4.07 -16.02
CA VAL A 200 -11.81 2.73 -16.59
C VAL A 200 -11.38 1.69 -15.58
N TYR A 201 -11.95 0.50 -15.68
CA TYR A 201 -11.67 -0.61 -14.78
C TYR A 201 -11.60 -1.96 -15.48
N SER A 202 -10.92 -2.91 -14.86
CA SER A 202 -10.88 -4.31 -15.28
C SER A 202 -10.95 -5.21 -14.05
N ARG A 203 -11.76 -6.27 -14.15
CA ARG A 203 -11.92 -7.33 -13.16
C ARG A 203 -11.35 -8.64 -13.68
N LYS A 204 -11.25 -9.62 -12.80
CA LYS A 204 -10.91 -10.98 -13.17
C LYS A 204 -11.88 -11.52 -14.24
N GLY A 205 -11.33 -11.98 -15.36
CA GLY A 205 -12.08 -12.51 -16.50
C GLY A 205 -12.47 -11.47 -17.55
N ASP A 206 -12.31 -10.17 -17.28
CA ASP A 206 -12.50 -9.14 -18.30
C ASP A 206 -11.38 -9.21 -19.34
N THR A 207 -11.73 -9.16 -20.62
CA THR A 207 -10.77 -9.09 -21.75
C THR A 207 -10.53 -7.66 -22.23
N SER A 208 -11.19 -6.68 -21.62
CA SER A 208 -11.16 -5.26 -21.98
C SER A 208 -11.40 -4.36 -20.75
N TRP A 209 -10.99 -3.10 -20.86
CA TRP A 209 -11.23 -2.05 -19.88
C TRP A 209 -12.64 -1.48 -20.01
N ASN A 210 -13.45 -1.63 -18.97
CA ASN A 210 -14.81 -1.12 -18.91
C ASN A 210 -14.80 0.36 -18.46
N GLN A 211 -15.55 1.22 -19.15
CA GLN A 211 -15.66 2.64 -18.80
C GLN A 211 -16.78 2.90 -17.77
N ILE A 212 -16.49 3.70 -16.73
CA ILE A 212 -17.53 4.22 -15.82
C ILE A 212 -18.09 5.54 -16.38
N PRO A 213 -19.40 5.67 -16.64
CA PRO A 213 -20.00 6.91 -17.13
C PRO A 213 -19.78 8.11 -16.21
N ASP A 214 -19.75 9.32 -16.76
CA ASP A 214 -19.72 10.60 -16.04
C ASP A 214 -18.59 10.79 -14.99
N THR A 215 -17.49 10.05 -15.13
CA THR A 215 -16.31 10.11 -14.25
C THR A 215 -15.18 10.99 -14.79
N SER A 216 -15.53 12.04 -15.54
CA SER A 216 -14.53 12.96 -16.09
C SER A 216 -13.83 13.79 -15.01
N SER A 217 -12.61 14.23 -15.29
CA SER A 217 -11.80 15.09 -14.42
C SER A 217 -11.60 14.51 -13.01
N CYS A 218 -11.27 13.23 -12.93
CA CYS A 218 -10.92 12.58 -11.66
C CYS A 218 -9.77 13.31 -10.96
N CYS A 219 -9.96 13.62 -9.69
CA CYS A 219 -8.94 14.14 -8.78
C CYS A 219 -8.28 12.99 -8.00
N ASP A 220 -9.11 12.13 -7.38
CA ASP A 220 -8.63 11.02 -6.56
C ASP A 220 -9.70 9.92 -6.44
N MET A 221 -9.26 8.68 -6.20
CA MET A 221 -10.12 7.53 -6.03
C MET A 221 -9.60 6.60 -4.93
N VAL A 222 -10.53 5.99 -4.19
CA VAL A 222 -10.22 4.92 -3.24
C VAL A 222 -11.23 3.80 -3.46
N TYR A 223 -10.77 2.56 -3.49
CA TYR A 223 -11.64 1.39 -3.51
C TYR A 223 -11.53 0.65 -2.19
N LYS A 224 -12.65 0.48 -1.49
CA LYS A 224 -12.72 -0.24 -0.23
C LYS A 224 -14.11 -0.85 -0.06
N ASP A 225 -14.20 -2.05 0.51
CA ASP A 225 -15.46 -2.70 0.87
C ASP A 225 -16.45 -2.76 -0.30
N SER A 226 -15.95 -3.14 -1.48
CA SER A 226 -16.71 -3.21 -2.75
C SER A 226 -17.31 -1.88 -3.22
N LYS A 227 -16.79 -0.76 -2.74
CA LYS A 227 -17.21 0.60 -3.11
C LYS A 227 -16.04 1.39 -3.64
N LEU A 228 -16.28 2.07 -4.76
CA LEU A 228 -15.39 3.07 -5.32
C LEU A 228 -15.84 4.45 -4.84
N TYR A 229 -14.97 5.11 -4.09
CA TYR A 229 -15.10 6.49 -3.68
C TYR A 229 -14.39 7.37 -4.71
N PHE A 230 -15.13 8.25 -5.36
CA PHE A 230 -14.65 9.07 -6.46
C PHE A 230 -14.73 10.55 -6.09
N LEU A 231 -13.65 11.30 -6.33
CA LEU A 231 -13.61 12.75 -6.21
C LEU A 231 -13.22 13.39 -7.54
N SER A 232 -14.06 14.28 -8.05
CA SER A 232 -13.78 15.10 -9.23
C SER A 232 -13.08 16.41 -8.88
N LEU A 233 -12.23 16.90 -9.78
CA LEU A 233 -11.62 18.24 -9.76
C LEU A 233 -12.67 19.36 -9.75
N PHE A 234 -13.90 19.07 -10.19
CA PHE A 234 -15.02 20.01 -10.14
C PHE A 234 -15.80 19.97 -8.82
N GLY A 235 -15.32 19.22 -7.83
CA GLY A 235 -15.96 19.16 -6.52
C GLY A 235 -17.18 18.25 -6.48
N GLN A 236 -17.24 17.24 -7.34
CA GLN A 236 -18.25 16.19 -7.24
C GLN A 236 -17.66 15.00 -6.51
N PHE A 237 -18.30 14.57 -5.43
CA PHE A 237 -18.00 13.32 -4.74
C PHE A 237 -19.09 12.32 -5.02
N ARG A 238 -18.70 11.10 -5.43
CA ARG A 238 -19.62 10.02 -5.79
C ARG A 238 -19.16 8.70 -5.18
N ILE A 239 -20.10 7.81 -4.91
CA ILE A 239 -19.83 6.44 -4.48
C ILE A 239 -20.47 5.49 -5.48
N PHE A 240 -19.67 4.57 -6.02
CA PHE A 240 -20.13 3.50 -6.90
C PHE A 240 -19.99 2.16 -6.20
N GLU A 241 -21.06 1.38 -6.13
CA GLU A 241 -21.07 0.04 -5.55
C GLU A 241 -20.80 -1.00 -6.64
N PHE A 242 -19.83 -1.88 -6.38
CA PHE A 242 -19.42 -2.96 -7.28
C PHE A 242 -20.11 -4.24 -6.85
N SER A 243 -20.97 -4.77 -7.72
CA SER A 243 -21.48 -6.14 -7.61
C SER A 243 -20.61 -7.08 -8.47
N SER A 244 -20.68 -8.38 -8.19
CA SER A 244 -19.80 -9.39 -8.82
C SER A 244 -19.95 -9.51 -10.33
N ARG A 245 -21.09 -9.10 -10.92
CA ARG A 245 -21.35 -9.28 -12.36
C ARG A 245 -22.01 -8.11 -13.08
N GLU A 246 -22.46 -7.09 -12.35
CA GLU A 246 -23.13 -5.95 -12.99
C GLU A 246 -22.17 -4.77 -13.15
N PHE A 247 -22.64 -3.77 -13.90
CA PHE A 247 -21.99 -2.46 -13.97
C PHE A 247 -22.02 -1.78 -12.59
N PRO A 248 -20.96 -1.05 -12.21
CA PRO A 248 -20.95 -0.29 -10.96
C PRO A 248 -22.14 0.68 -10.90
N GLN A 249 -22.92 0.61 -9.82
CA GLN A 249 -24.10 1.44 -9.63
C GLN A 249 -23.75 2.65 -8.76
N GLU A 250 -24.13 3.85 -9.19
CA GLU A 250 -23.97 5.05 -8.37
C GLU A 250 -25.01 5.04 -7.23
N THR A 251 -24.53 5.01 -5.99
CA THR A 251 -25.39 4.95 -4.79
C THR A 251 -25.42 6.25 -4.01
N PHE A 252 -24.47 7.15 -4.25
CA PHE A 252 -24.37 8.43 -3.56
C PHE A 252 -23.68 9.50 -4.40
N GLN A 253 -24.17 10.74 -4.32
CA GLN A 253 -23.54 11.91 -4.91
C GLN A 253 -23.69 13.13 -3.99
N CYS A 254 -22.62 13.93 -3.86
CA CYS A 254 -22.65 15.22 -3.16
C CYS A 254 -21.62 16.20 -3.72
N GLY A 255 -21.85 17.51 -3.52
CA GLY A 255 -20.91 18.58 -3.83
C GLY A 255 -19.89 18.81 -2.71
N VAL A 256 -18.63 19.03 -3.07
CA VAL A 256 -17.47 19.19 -2.18
C VAL A 256 -16.61 20.34 -2.68
N ALA A 257 -16.21 21.24 -1.78
CA ALA A 257 -15.21 22.23 -2.14
C ALA A 257 -13.85 21.55 -2.34
N VAL A 258 -13.41 21.49 -3.60
CA VAL A 258 -12.04 21.14 -3.97
C VAL A 258 -11.35 22.43 -4.32
N GLU A 259 -10.44 22.89 -3.46
CA GLU A 259 -9.63 24.06 -3.77
C GLU A 259 -8.76 23.73 -4.99
N ARG A 260 -9.07 24.40 -6.10
CA ARG A 260 -8.40 24.13 -7.38
C ARG A 260 -6.92 24.49 -7.25
N PHE A 261 -6.08 23.49 -7.51
CA PHE A 261 -4.77 23.74 -8.09
C PHE A 261 -5.00 24.64 -9.31
N ARG A 262 -4.55 25.90 -9.26
CA ARG A 262 -4.55 26.77 -10.45
C ARG A 262 -3.55 26.16 -11.45
N LEU A 263 -4.02 25.19 -12.22
CA LEU A 263 -3.34 24.66 -13.40
C LEU A 263 -2.97 25.85 -14.30
N GLY A 264 -1.68 26.19 -14.34
CA GLY A 264 -1.12 27.04 -15.38
C GLY A 264 -0.43 28.33 -14.96
N ILE A 265 -0.51 28.77 -13.69
CA ILE A 265 0.35 29.86 -13.24
C ILE A 265 0.96 29.45 -11.92
N GLN A 266 2.18 28.95 -12.00
CA GLN A 266 3.19 29.19 -10.98
C GLN A 266 3.32 30.72 -10.91
N LEU A 267 2.34 31.40 -10.32
CA LEU A 267 2.63 32.67 -9.69
C LEU A 267 3.70 32.24 -8.73
N ARG A 268 4.92 32.72 -8.98
CA ARG A 268 5.98 32.80 -8.01
C ARG A 268 5.38 33.55 -6.82
N GLN A 269 4.54 32.87 -6.04
CA GLN A 269 4.05 33.37 -4.79
C GLN A 269 5.27 33.25 -3.90
N ARG A 270 6.10 34.29 -3.95
CA ARG A 270 7.05 34.68 -2.90
C ARG A 270 6.32 35.02 -1.58
N SER A 271 5.09 34.52 -1.43
CA SER A 271 4.22 34.69 -0.28
C SER A 271 4.60 33.65 0.78
N ASN A 272 4.58 34.05 2.03
CA ASN A 272 4.76 33.18 3.19
C ASN A 272 3.50 32.34 3.51
N SER A 273 2.59 32.18 2.54
CA SER A 273 1.29 31.52 2.70
C SER A 273 1.35 30.04 2.36
N TRP A 274 0.51 29.25 3.02
CA TRP A 274 0.29 27.85 2.70
C TRP A 274 -0.33 27.70 1.31
N SER A 275 0.18 26.75 0.52
CA SER A 275 -0.36 26.37 -0.78
C SER A 275 -0.91 24.95 -0.72
N ILE A 276 -2.12 24.71 -1.23
CA ILE A 276 -2.66 23.35 -1.33
C ILE A 276 -2.04 22.69 -2.55
N VAL A 277 -1.35 21.57 -2.30
CA VAL A 277 -0.62 20.81 -3.32
C VAL A 277 -1.46 19.65 -3.85
N ALA A 278 -2.25 19.02 -2.99
CA ALA A 278 -3.12 17.93 -3.39
C ALA A 278 -4.36 17.85 -2.50
N THR A 279 -5.45 17.34 -3.06
CA THR A 279 -6.63 16.91 -2.32
C THR A 279 -6.81 15.42 -2.54
N LYS A 280 -6.87 14.67 -1.45
CA LYS A 280 -6.93 13.21 -1.41
C LYS A 280 -8.18 12.74 -0.67
N LEU A 281 -8.70 11.60 -1.08
CA LEU A 281 -9.70 10.85 -0.33
C LEU A 281 -9.00 9.84 0.57
N VAL A 282 -9.50 9.71 1.80
CA VAL A 282 -9.06 8.65 2.71
C VAL A 282 -10.29 7.97 3.28
N VAL A 283 -10.32 6.64 3.26
CA VAL A 283 -11.37 5.85 3.92
C VAL A 283 -10.79 5.24 5.20
N THR A 284 -11.41 5.52 6.34
CA THR A 284 -10.91 5.05 7.63
C THR A 284 -11.06 3.54 7.77
N ALA A 285 -10.38 2.93 8.75
CA ALA A 285 -10.55 1.52 9.08
C ALA A 285 -12.02 1.20 9.40
N THR A 286 -12.72 2.14 10.07
CA THR A 286 -14.15 2.10 10.38
C THR A 286 -15.09 2.38 9.21
N GLY A 287 -14.58 2.79 8.04
CA GLY A 287 -15.37 3.03 6.82
C GLY A 287 -15.88 4.46 6.65
N GLU A 288 -15.43 5.40 7.49
CA GLU A 288 -15.74 6.82 7.34
C GLU A 288 -14.89 7.44 6.23
N VAL A 289 -15.44 8.39 5.48
CA VAL A 289 -14.72 9.07 4.38
C VAL A 289 -14.18 10.41 4.86
N LEU A 290 -12.91 10.67 4.57
CA LEU A 290 -12.19 11.89 4.89
C LEU A 290 -11.71 12.58 3.61
N LYS A 291 -11.83 13.90 3.57
CA LYS A 291 -11.13 14.76 2.60
C LYS A 291 -9.84 15.24 3.24
N VAL A 292 -8.71 15.01 2.59
CA VAL A 292 -7.39 15.41 3.08
C VAL A 292 -6.76 16.40 2.11
N GLU A 293 -6.48 17.60 2.59
CA GLU A 293 -5.71 18.60 1.85
C GLU A 293 -4.25 18.54 2.31
N LYS A 294 -3.34 18.29 1.37
CA LYS A 294 -1.89 18.33 1.55
C LYS A 294 -1.41 19.74 1.24
N LEU A 295 -0.77 20.39 2.21
CA LEU A 295 -0.30 21.77 2.11
C LEU A 295 1.22 21.84 2.13
N TRP A 296 1.77 22.74 1.31
CA TRP A 296 3.20 23.06 1.26
C TRP A 296 3.45 24.53 1.52
N LYS A 297 4.50 24.81 2.30
CA LYS A 297 5.01 26.15 2.53
C LYS A 297 6.42 26.29 2.01
N SER A 298 6.55 26.94 0.86
CA SER A 298 7.82 27.01 0.10
C SER A 298 9.00 27.66 0.84
N ARG A 299 8.78 28.59 1.79
CA ARG A 299 9.89 29.26 2.50
C ARG A 299 10.48 28.43 3.64
N SER A 300 9.63 27.68 4.33
CA SER A 300 10.05 26.83 5.46
C SER A 300 10.26 25.38 5.04
N GLU A 301 9.99 25.05 3.78
CA GLU A 301 10.04 23.70 3.22
C GLU A 301 9.27 22.69 4.10
N THR A 302 8.10 23.12 4.59
CA THR A 302 7.30 22.33 5.52
C THR A 302 6.00 21.86 4.91
N TRP A 303 5.67 20.61 5.20
CA TRP A 303 4.37 20.01 4.93
C TRP A 303 3.40 20.26 6.08
N SER A 304 2.12 20.36 5.75
CA SER A 304 1.02 20.40 6.71
C SER A 304 -0.22 19.78 6.08
N PHE A 305 -1.19 19.39 6.91
CA PHE A 305 -2.41 18.73 6.46
C PHE A 305 -3.64 19.35 7.08
N ARG A 306 -4.73 19.37 6.29
CA ARG A 306 -6.08 19.63 6.80
C ARG A 306 -6.94 18.42 6.47
N VAL A 307 -7.55 17.86 7.50
CA VAL A 307 -8.41 16.69 7.39
C VAL A 307 -9.84 17.10 7.70
N PHE A 308 -10.78 16.69 6.85
CA PHE A 308 -12.19 17.03 7.00
C PHE A 308 -13.03 15.76 6.90
N LYS A 309 -14.01 15.63 7.80
CA LYS A 309 -14.96 14.51 7.77
C LYS A 309 -16.07 14.78 6.76
N PHE A 310 -16.40 13.79 5.94
CA PHE A 310 -17.62 13.80 5.14
C PHE A 310 -18.82 13.46 6.02
N TYR A 311 -19.90 14.24 5.90
CA TYR A 311 -21.20 13.87 6.44
C TYR A 311 -22.17 13.67 5.30
N SER A 312 -22.97 12.62 5.39
CA SER A 312 -23.97 12.20 4.40
C SER A 312 -25.14 13.18 4.21
N SER A 313 -25.09 14.41 4.73
CA SER A 313 -26.22 15.35 4.73
C SER A 313 -25.88 16.73 4.16
N GLY A 314 -26.23 16.92 2.88
CA GLY A 314 -26.63 18.21 2.30
C GLY A 314 -25.50 19.15 1.89
N PHE A 315 -25.71 19.74 0.71
CA PHE A 315 -24.87 20.76 0.08
C PHE A 315 -24.34 21.82 1.07
N LEU A 316 -23.02 22.03 1.05
CA LEU A 316 -22.35 23.23 1.57
C LEU A 316 -22.40 23.49 3.09
N LYS A 317 -22.56 22.47 3.95
CA LYS A 317 -22.20 22.67 5.37
C LYS A 317 -20.68 22.78 5.51
N LYS A 318 -20.22 23.74 6.32
CA LYS A 318 -18.80 23.96 6.69
C LYS A 318 -18.16 22.59 6.96
N HIS A 319 -17.13 22.25 6.20
CA HIS A 319 -16.38 21.04 6.43
C HIS A 319 -15.87 21.04 7.88
N ASN A 320 -16.31 20.08 8.69
CA ASN A 320 -15.79 19.94 10.06
C ASN A 320 -14.37 19.41 9.95
N ARG A 321 -13.41 20.33 10.12
CA ARG A 321 -12.01 19.98 10.23
C ARG A 321 -11.83 19.13 11.48
N ILE A 322 -11.18 17.98 11.33
CA ILE A 322 -10.75 17.16 12.44
C ILE A 322 -9.26 17.38 12.71
N TYR A 323 -8.89 17.24 13.97
CA TYR A 323 -7.52 17.42 14.47
C TYR A 323 -6.94 16.13 15.06
N SER A 324 -7.76 15.07 15.12
CA SER A 324 -7.34 13.76 15.61
C SER A 324 -7.97 12.64 14.77
N LEU A 325 -7.17 11.62 14.46
CA LEU A 325 -7.59 10.31 13.93
C LEU A 325 -7.82 9.27 15.05
N GLY A 326 -7.64 9.65 16.32
CA GLY A 326 -7.72 8.73 17.45
C GLY A 326 -6.59 7.71 17.42
N ASP A 327 -6.93 6.43 17.56
CA ASP A 327 -6.01 5.30 17.55
C ASP A 327 -5.60 4.84 16.14
N GLU A 328 -5.89 5.62 15.11
CA GLU A 328 -5.55 5.32 13.71
C GLU A 328 -4.37 6.17 13.19
N SER A 329 -3.66 5.63 12.21
CA SER A 329 -2.70 6.36 11.36
C SER A 329 -3.12 6.29 9.90
N MET A 330 -2.81 7.35 9.16
CA MET A 330 -3.19 7.50 7.76
C MET A 330 -2.03 7.14 6.84
N LEU A 331 -2.27 6.24 5.88
CA LEU A 331 -1.37 5.95 4.76
C LEU A 331 -1.89 6.73 3.54
N LEU A 332 -1.44 7.98 3.40
CA LEU A 332 -2.03 8.93 2.46
C LEU A 332 -1.95 8.45 1.00
N ASP A 333 -0.83 7.83 0.63
CA ASP A 333 -0.60 7.36 -0.74
C ASP A 333 -1.54 6.21 -1.12
N GLN A 334 -2.02 5.42 -0.14
CA GLN A 334 -2.97 4.34 -0.32
C GLN A 334 -4.43 4.77 -0.10
N GLY A 335 -4.67 5.98 0.42
CA GLY A 335 -6.02 6.47 0.68
C GLY A 335 -6.76 5.74 1.80
N ILE A 336 -6.05 5.15 2.76
CA ILE A 336 -6.64 4.41 3.88
C ILE A 336 -6.07 4.84 5.24
N THR A 337 -6.76 4.46 6.32
CA THR A 337 -6.17 4.45 7.66
C THR A 337 -6.03 3.01 8.19
N VAL A 338 -5.15 2.86 9.16
CA VAL A 338 -4.84 1.59 9.84
C VAL A 338 -4.81 1.82 11.34
N LEU A 339 -5.10 0.79 12.12
CA LEU A 339 -4.94 0.86 13.57
C LEU A 339 -3.46 1.02 13.91
N ALA A 340 -3.19 1.90 14.85
CA ALA A 340 -1.86 2.34 15.21
C ALA A 340 -1.56 2.01 16.67
N ASN A 341 -0.29 1.74 16.94
CA ASN A 341 0.19 1.42 18.27
C ASN A 341 1.55 2.08 18.48
N ASP A 342 1.62 2.98 19.46
CA ASP A 342 2.81 3.80 19.71
C ASP A 342 4.00 2.98 20.23
N THR A 343 3.78 1.75 20.74
CA THR A 343 4.87 0.88 21.16
C THR A 343 5.53 0.15 19.99
N ASP A 344 4.73 -0.32 19.04
CA ASP A 344 5.16 -1.21 17.96
C ASP A 344 4.35 -0.89 16.68
N GLY A 345 4.99 -0.25 15.71
CA GLY A 345 4.42 0.02 14.38
C GLY A 345 4.20 1.50 14.09
N PHE A 346 2.96 1.84 13.71
CA PHE A 346 2.59 3.20 13.31
C PHE A 346 2.28 4.09 14.51
N ILE A 347 2.75 5.33 14.45
CA ILE A 347 2.49 6.35 15.48
C ILE A 347 1.06 6.85 15.31
N LYS A 348 0.28 6.79 16.38
CA LYS A 348 -1.12 7.22 16.37
C LYS A 348 -1.26 8.67 15.92
N ASN A 349 -2.44 9.00 15.40
CA ASN A 349 -2.78 10.35 14.99
C ASN A 349 -1.77 11.00 14.02
N SER A 350 -1.22 10.19 13.12
CA SER A 350 -0.17 10.61 12.19
C SER A 350 -0.47 10.24 10.75
N VAL A 351 0.07 11.02 9.82
CA VAL A 351 -0.09 10.88 8.37
C VAL A 351 1.25 10.51 7.76
N TYR A 352 1.31 9.33 7.14
CA TYR A 352 2.46 8.84 6.40
C TYR A 352 2.25 9.12 4.91
N PHE A 353 3.24 9.72 4.26
CA PHE A 353 3.17 10.07 2.84
C PHE A 353 4.55 10.09 2.20
N SER A 354 4.60 9.83 0.90
CA SER A 354 5.80 10.01 0.08
C SER A 354 5.80 11.38 -0.61
N ASP A 355 7.00 11.94 -0.77
CA ASP A 355 7.22 13.11 -1.63
C ASP A 355 8.64 13.17 -2.16
N THR A 356 8.84 13.91 -3.25
CA THR A 356 10.15 14.26 -3.78
C THR A 356 10.67 15.52 -3.09
N HIS A 357 11.77 15.40 -2.34
CA HIS A 357 12.47 16.57 -1.81
C HIS A 357 13.62 16.95 -2.75
N GLY A 358 13.47 18.02 -3.52
CA GLY A 358 14.49 18.44 -4.48
C GLY A 358 14.59 17.49 -5.69
N LYS A 359 15.77 17.41 -6.31
CA LYS A 359 15.96 16.68 -7.57
C LYS A 359 16.11 15.16 -7.41
N ASP A 360 16.59 14.65 -6.27
CA ASP A 360 17.16 13.29 -6.23
C ASP A 360 16.76 12.43 -5.01
N VAL A 361 15.81 12.85 -4.15
CA VAL A 361 15.43 12.05 -2.98
C VAL A 361 13.91 11.89 -2.84
N HIS A 362 13.42 10.68 -3.12
CA HIS A 362 12.08 10.23 -2.72
C HIS A 362 12.09 9.92 -1.22
N GLY A 363 11.62 10.89 -0.43
CA GLY A 363 11.52 10.77 1.02
C GLY A 363 10.16 10.25 1.46
N ILE A 364 10.14 9.57 2.61
CA ILE A 364 8.91 9.22 3.32
C ILE A 364 8.82 10.08 4.55
N PHE A 365 7.69 10.75 4.67
CA PHE A 365 7.45 11.72 5.69
C PHE A 365 6.35 11.22 6.63
N LEU A 366 6.50 11.64 7.87
CA LEU A 366 5.55 11.49 8.94
C LEU A 366 5.06 12.87 9.33
N PHE A 367 3.75 13.09 9.34
CA PHE A 367 3.16 14.28 9.90
C PHE A 367 2.27 13.93 11.08
N ASN A 368 2.60 14.43 12.26
CA ASN A 368 1.77 14.22 13.45
C ASN A 368 0.71 15.33 13.54
N LEU A 369 -0.57 14.93 13.58
CA LEU A 369 -1.71 15.87 13.55
C LEU A 369 -1.85 16.69 14.83
N GLU A 370 -1.43 16.13 15.98
CA GLU A 370 -1.49 16.80 17.28
C GLU A 370 -0.42 17.88 17.41
N THR A 371 0.84 17.51 17.13
CA THR A 371 1.99 18.44 17.25
C THR A 371 2.13 19.36 16.04
N GLN A 372 1.46 19.05 14.92
CA GLN A 372 1.57 19.75 13.64
C GLN A 372 3.00 19.80 13.07
N LYS A 373 3.81 18.77 13.39
CA LYS A 373 5.20 18.65 12.93
C LYS A 373 5.32 17.60 11.84
N THR A 374 6.15 17.91 10.85
CA THR A 374 6.59 16.95 9.82
C THR A 374 7.99 16.48 10.17
N GLU A 375 8.20 15.17 10.15
CA GLU A 375 9.48 14.50 10.35
C GLU A 375 9.75 13.61 9.14
N LEU A 376 11.03 13.51 8.74
CA LEU A 376 11.44 12.54 7.74
C LEU A 376 11.57 11.18 8.44
N LEU A 377 10.81 10.19 7.98
CA LEU A 377 10.82 8.86 8.55
C LEU A 377 12.14 8.17 8.20
N HIS A 378 13.07 8.17 9.17
CA HIS A 378 14.44 7.71 9.06
C HIS A 378 15.28 8.41 7.98
N LYS A 379 16.49 8.82 8.35
CA LYS A 379 17.57 9.03 7.39
C LYS A 379 17.92 7.63 6.89
N TYR A 380 17.16 7.11 5.93
CA TYR A 380 17.61 5.96 5.15
C TYR A 380 19.02 6.36 4.73
N ASP A 381 20.04 5.67 5.23
CA ASP A 381 21.40 5.91 4.81
C ASP A 381 21.44 5.47 3.34
N CYS A 382 20.98 6.37 2.47
CA CYS A 382 20.86 6.28 1.02
C CYS A 382 22.18 6.72 0.39
N SER A 383 23.27 6.69 1.15
CA SER A 383 24.60 7.02 0.67
C SER A 383 25.13 6.01 -0.36
N SER A 384 24.52 4.83 -0.51
CA SER A 384 25.00 3.78 -1.43
C SER A 384 24.00 3.28 -2.48
N VAL A 385 22.69 3.49 -2.32
CA VAL A 385 21.70 3.01 -3.29
C VAL A 385 20.68 4.11 -3.54
N GLN A 386 20.65 4.62 -4.77
CA GLN A 386 19.65 5.58 -5.20
C GLN A 386 18.35 4.82 -5.52
N PHE A 387 17.21 5.35 -5.08
CA PHE A 387 15.90 4.71 -5.24
C PHE A 387 14.97 5.65 -5.99
N SER A 388 14.36 5.13 -7.06
CA SER A 388 13.48 5.93 -7.91
C SER A 388 12.15 6.18 -7.23
N ARG A 389 11.66 5.27 -6.37
CA ARG A 389 10.35 5.37 -5.70
C ARG A 389 10.30 4.52 -4.43
N ALA A 390 9.44 4.92 -3.49
CA ALA A 390 9.11 4.14 -2.30
C ALA A 390 7.58 4.02 -2.14
N ARG A 391 7.08 2.85 -1.73
CA ARG A 391 5.64 2.64 -1.46
C ARG A 391 5.40 1.76 -0.25
N TRP A 392 4.40 2.12 0.54
CA TRP A 392 3.88 1.26 1.60
C TRP A 392 3.14 0.07 1.01
N PHE A 393 3.26 -1.08 1.63
CA PHE A 393 2.52 -2.29 1.26
C PHE A 393 2.31 -3.15 2.51
N LEU A 394 1.27 -3.98 2.52
CA LEU A 394 1.01 -4.87 3.66
C LEU A 394 1.47 -6.29 3.30
N PRO A 395 2.60 -6.79 3.84
CA PRO A 395 3.04 -8.13 3.54
C PRO A 395 2.04 -9.18 4.02
N SER A 396 1.77 -10.12 3.13
CA SER A 396 0.85 -11.23 3.25
C SER A 396 1.58 -12.48 2.79
N PHE A 397 2.05 -13.25 3.76
CA PHE A 397 2.65 -14.55 3.48
C PHE A 397 1.55 -15.60 3.59
N ARG A 398 1.23 -16.27 2.48
CA ARG A 398 0.32 -17.42 2.53
C ARG A 398 0.75 -18.38 3.64
N GLN A 399 -0.22 -18.86 4.40
CA GLN A 399 -0.06 -20.12 5.12
C GLN A 399 -0.18 -21.21 4.06
N ALA A 400 0.96 -21.71 3.58
CA ALA A 400 0.98 -22.96 2.83
C ALA A 400 0.69 -24.15 3.77
#